data_AF-A0A0R3SRG9-F1
#
_entry.id   AF-A0A0R3SRG9-F1
#
_cell.length_a   1.000
_cell.length_b   1.000
_cell.length_c   1.000
_cell.angle_alpha   90.00
_cell.angle_beta   90.00
_cell.angle_gamma   90.00
#
_symmetry.space_group_name_H-M   'P 1'
#
loop_
_entity.id
_entity.type
_entity.pdbx_description
1 polymer ?
#
loop_
_entity_poly.entity_id
_entity_poly.type
_entity_poly.pdbx_seq_one_letter_code
_entity_poly.pdbx_strand_id
1 'polypeptide(L)'
;MKIIENSDDIFSNEGVYVNILVTPGVVGGPVNVCFKLRVLISSEYPRISPLVELLDPVGISDSDLSKLESDIKDVLHSSAGEYVIFSLIDFCREFVSSNIPSVDCSICFENFQREEDVNRSFCNHFFHNKCLLDYHNNLLSTYQSELGAILEKNPHCPKEMRPILRRLKWLGFVGA
;
A
#
# COMPACT_ATOMS: atom_id res chain seq x y z
N MET A 1 25.68 34.65 -5.05
CA MET A 1 24.81 35.87 -5.10
C MET A 1 23.38 35.37 -5.24
N LYS A 2 22.59 35.27 -4.18
CA LYS A 2 22.87 35.61 -2.76
C LYS A 2 23.74 34.58 -2.02
N ILE A 3 24.02 34.92 -0.75
CA ILE A 3 24.92 34.36 0.28
C ILE A 3 24.26 34.81 1.60
N ILE A 4 24.18 34.05 2.70
CA ILE A 4 24.94 32.85 3.12
C ILE A 4 24.49 31.54 2.42
N GLU A 5 23.55 30.69 2.87
CA GLU A 5 22.76 30.60 4.10
C GLU A 5 23.00 29.23 4.78
N ASN A 6 23.30 29.21 6.09
CA ASN A 6 23.69 28.05 6.91
C ASN A 6 23.40 28.38 8.39
N SER A 7 22.72 27.50 9.13
CA SER A 7 22.60 27.61 10.60
C SER A 7 22.53 26.22 11.22
N ASP A 8 23.48 25.91 12.08
CA ASP A 8 23.66 24.60 12.71
C ASP A 8 22.58 24.31 13.77
N ASP A 9 21.47 23.67 13.38
CA ASP A 9 20.62 22.96 14.34
C ASP A 9 21.13 21.51 14.51
N ILE A 10 22.35 21.41 15.05
CA ILE A 10 22.83 20.21 15.73
C ILE A 10 22.17 20.18 17.11
N PHE A 11 20.83 20.08 17.14
CA PHE A 11 20.15 19.59 18.31
C PHE A 11 20.60 18.15 18.55
N SER A 12 21.03 17.86 19.78
CA SER A 12 21.15 16.50 20.25
C SER A 12 19.82 15.79 19.98
N ASN A 13 19.86 14.57 19.44
CA ASN A 13 18.64 13.81 19.10
C ASN A 13 17.99 13.21 20.37
N GLU A 14 17.88 14.03 21.42
CA GLU A 14 17.30 13.77 22.73
C GLU A 14 15.79 13.90 22.64
N GLY A 15 15.19 12.90 22.00
CA GLY A 15 13.76 12.74 21.90
C GLY A 15 13.35 11.26 21.87
N VAL A 16 12.06 11.02 22.04
CA VAL A 16 11.47 9.68 21.98
C VAL A 16 10.77 9.51 20.63
N TYR A 17 11.21 8.51 19.86
CA TYR A 17 10.52 8.08 18.65
C TYR A 17 9.34 7.16 18.99
N VAL A 18 8.12 7.68 18.85
CA VAL A 18 6.89 6.88 18.88
C VAL A 18 6.61 6.41 17.45
N ASN A 19 6.42 5.11 17.25
CA ASN A 19 6.10 4.52 15.94
C ASN A 19 4.73 3.83 16.05
N ILE A 20 3.76 4.28 15.25
CA ILE A 20 2.36 3.88 15.32
C ILE A 20 1.94 3.30 13.97
N LEU A 21 1.49 2.05 13.95
CA LEU A 21 0.87 1.49 12.75
C LEU A 21 -0.58 2.00 12.66
N VAL A 22 -0.89 2.73 11.60
CA VAL A 22 -2.21 3.31 11.34
C VAL A 22 -2.96 2.41 10.35
N THR A 23 -4.17 1.98 10.71
CA THR A 23 -5.02 1.08 9.90
C THR A 23 -6.49 1.46 9.96
N PRO A 24 -7.30 1.12 8.95
CA PRO A 24 -8.77 1.10 9.03
C PRO A 24 -9.27 0.20 10.16
N GLY A 25 -10.54 0.37 10.52
CA GLY A 25 -11.26 -0.42 11.52
C GLY A 25 -11.64 -1.84 11.06
N VAL A 26 -10.72 -2.57 10.45
CA VAL A 26 -10.98 -3.91 9.88
C VAL A 26 -11.05 -4.96 10.99
N VAL A 27 -12.12 -5.77 11.00
CA VAL A 27 -12.30 -6.88 11.94
C VAL A 27 -12.30 -8.20 11.18
N GLY A 28 -11.27 -9.03 11.41
CA GLY A 28 -11.16 -10.37 10.83
C GLY A 28 -10.81 -10.46 9.33
N GLY A 29 -10.78 -9.34 8.62
CA GLY A 29 -10.38 -9.24 7.21
C GLY A 29 -8.92 -8.80 7.00
N PRO A 30 -8.43 -8.79 5.75
CA PRO A 30 -7.12 -8.27 5.40
C PRO A 30 -7.10 -6.73 5.46
N VAL A 31 -6.09 -6.16 6.10
CA VAL A 31 -5.81 -4.72 5.99
C VAL A 31 -5.17 -4.46 4.62
N ASN A 32 -5.82 -3.66 3.79
CA ASN A 32 -5.37 -3.26 2.46
C ASN A 32 -4.69 -1.89 2.48
N VAL A 33 -5.19 -0.96 3.30
CA VAL A 33 -4.66 0.40 3.47
C VAL A 33 -3.96 0.52 4.81
N CYS A 34 -2.68 0.90 4.85
CA CYS A 34 -1.99 1.24 6.10
C CYS A 34 -0.69 2.03 5.86
N PHE A 35 -0.19 2.66 6.93
CA PHE A 35 1.16 3.22 7.00
C PHE A 35 1.65 3.25 8.45
N LYS A 36 2.95 3.48 8.65
CA LYS A 36 3.54 3.75 9.96
C LYS A 36 3.73 5.25 10.13
N LEU A 37 3.03 5.84 11.09
CA LEU A 37 3.27 7.20 11.57
C LEU A 37 4.43 7.15 12.56
N ARG A 38 5.57 7.75 12.24
CA ARG A 38 6.64 7.98 13.21
C ARG A 38 6.59 9.42 13.68
N VAL A 39 6.65 9.61 14.99
CA VAL A 39 6.65 10.92 15.66
C VAL A 39 7.88 11.00 16.55
N LEU A 40 8.75 11.99 16.35
CA LEU A 40 9.84 12.32 17.25
C LEU A 40 9.37 13.40 18.24
N ILE A 41 9.28 13.02 19.51
CA ILE A 41 8.95 13.92 20.60
C ILE A 41 10.28 14.40 21.21
N SER A 42 10.71 15.62 20.88
CA SER A 42 11.90 16.23 21.48
C SER A 42 11.66 16.71 22.92
N SER A 43 12.73 17.03 23.64
CA SER A 43 12.69 17.69 24.96
C SER A 43 12.01 19.07 24.97
N GLU A 44 11.73 19.66 23.80
CA GLU A 44 11.08 20.96 23.64
C GLU A 44 9.58 20.89 23.32
N TYR A 45 9.04 19.69 23.05
CA TYR A 45 7.61 19.52 22.84
C TYR A 45 6.81 19.86 24.13
N PRO A 46 5.70 20.63 24.07
CA PRO A 46 4.97 21.07 22.87
C PRO A 46 5.37 22.45 22.31
N ARG A 47 6.37 23.15 22.86
CA ARG A 47 6.80 24.47 22.37
C ARG A 47 7.21 24.44 20.89
N ILE A 48 7.86 23.35 20.49
CA ILE A 48 8.13 23.02 19.09
C ILE A 48 7.24 21.84 18.70
N SER A 49 6.55 21.93 17.57
CA SER A 49 5.75 20.84 17.01
C SER A 49 6.63 19.62 16.71
N PRO A 50 6.16 18.39 16.94
CA PRO A 50 7.00 17.20 16.77
C PRO A 50 7.34 16.96 15.30
N LEU A 51 8.52 16.40 15.03
CA LEU A 51 8.88 15.94 13.69
C LEU A 51 8.11 14.65 13.37
N VAL A 52 7.51 14.58 12.18
CA VAL A 52 6.64 13.49 11.74
C VAL A 52 7.16 12.91 10.42
N GLU A 53 7.22 11.58 10.33
CA GLU A 53 7.54 10.84 9.11
C GLU A 53 6.44 9.82 8.80
N LEU A 54 6.08 9.68 7.51
CA LEU A 54 5.20 8.62 7.01
C LEU A 54 6.06 7.51 6.40
N LEU A 55 5.89 6.28 6.87
CA LEU A 55 6.78 5.16 6.53
C LEU A 55 5.98 3.92 6.13
N ASP A 56 6.55 3.12 5.23
CA ASP A 56 5.96 1.88 4.70
C ASP A 56 4.47 2.02 4.30
N PRO A 57 4.08 3.01 3.46
CA PRO A 57 2.70 3.16 2.99
C PRO A 57 2.28 1.98 2.10
N VAL A 58 1.02 1.57 2.26
CA VAL A 58 0.42 0.44 1.54
C VAL A 58 -1.00 0.80 1.13
N GLY A 59 -1.33 0.60 -0.14
CA GLY A 59 -2.68 0.84 -0.67
C GLY A 59 -3.03 2.32 -0.91
N ILE A 60 -2.11 3.24 -0.66
CA ILE A 60 -2.29 4.69 -0.78
C ILE A 60 -1.55 5.17 -2.05
N SER A 61 -2.21 5.98 -2.89
CA SER A 61 -1.57 6.57 -4.07
C SER A 61 -0.53 7.64 -3.71
N ASP A 62 0.48 7.85 -4.56
CA ASP A 62 1.48 8.91 -4.36
C ASP A 62 0.84 10.30 -4.22
N SER A 63 -0.27 10.54 -4.93
CA SER A 63 -1.08 11.75 -4.83
C SER A 63 -1.75 11.92 -3.46
N ASP A 64 -2.36 10.86 -2.92
CA ASP A 64 -3.03 10.92 -1.62
C ASP A 64 -2.02 10.96 -0.46
N LEU A 65 -0.87 10.29 -0.61
CA LEU A 65 0.25 10.37 0.32
C LEU A 65 0.84 11.78 0.35
N SER A 66 1.07 12.39 -0.81
CA SER A 66 1.54 13.78 -0.93
C SER A 66 0.55 14.78 -0.30
N LYS A 67 -0.75 14.52 -0.46
CA LYS A 67 -1.81 15.29 0.16
C LYS A 67 -1.81 15.12 1.68
N LEU A 68 -1.77 13.88 2.19
CA LEU A 68 -1.70 13.57 3.61
C LEU A 68 -0.49 14.25 4.28
N GLU A 69 0.68 14.22 3.62
CA GLU A 69 1.85 14.95 4.10
C GLU A 69 1.64 16.48 4.18
N SER A 70 0.88 17.07 3.25
CA SER A 70 0.54 18.49 3.29
C SER A 70 -0.45 18.78 4.43
N ASP A 71 -1.54 18.01 4.51
CA ASP A 71 -2.58 18.17 5.52
C ASP A 71 -1.99 17.99 6.94
N ILE A 72 -1.03 17.08 7.14
CA ILE A 72 -0.26 16.93 8.40
C ILE A 72 0.57 18.17 8.73
N LYS A 73 1.24 18.80 7.74
CA LYS A 73 2.03 20.02 7.97
C LYS A 73 1.12 21.17 8.40
N ASP A 74 -0.08 21.28 7.83
CA ASP A 74 -1.08 22.28 8.23
C ASP A 74 -1.65 22.02 9.64
N VAL A 75 -1.87 20.76 10.03
CA VAL A 75 -2.23 20.38 11.42
C VAL A 75 -1.12 20.74 12.41
N LEU A 76 0.15 20.46 12.08
CA LEU A 76 1.31 20.77 12.94
C LEU A 76 1.59 22.27 13.05
N HIS A 77 1.27 23.05 12.02
CA HIS A 77 1.40 24.52 12.01
C HIS A 77 0.24 25.20 12.75
N SER A 78 -1.00 24.75 12.56
CA SER A 78 -2.18 25.30 13.26
C SER A 78 -2.21 24.98 14.76
N SER A 79 -1.56 23.89 15.19
CA SER A 79 -1.48 23.45 16.59
C SER A 79 -0.13 23.78 17.26
N ALA A 80 0.62 24.76 16.73
CA ALA A 80 1.95 25.08 17.22
C ALA A 80 1.94 25.61 18.67
N GLY A 81 2.71 24.96 19.55
CA GLY A 81 2.70 25.24 21.00
C GLY A 81 1.75 24.34 21.81
N GLU A 82 0.93 23.51 21.16
CA GLU A 82 -0.09 22.67 21.79
C GLU A 82 0.20 21.16 21.72
N TYR A 83 -0.54 20.37 22.50
CA TYR A 83 -0.35 18.92 22.63
C TYR A 83 -0.97 18.12 21.47
N VAL A 84 -0.49 18.35 20.24
CA VAL A 84 -1.08 17.87 18.97
C VAL A 84 -1.09 16.35 18.74
N ILE A 85 -0.30 15.55 19.48
CA ILE A 85 -0.06 14.12 19.16
C ILE A 85 -1.34 13.28 18.99
N PHE A 86 -2.32 13.40 19.88
CA PHE A 86 -3.56 12.62 19.75
C PHE A 86 -4.43 13.10 18.56
N SER A 87 -4.53 14.41 18.35
CA SER A 87 -5.20 15.00 17.19
C SER A 87 -4.59 14.53 15.87
N LEU A 88 -3.26 14.43 15.81
CA LEU A 88 -2.53 13.89 14.65
C LEU A 88 -2.84 12.39 14.43
N ILE A 89 -2.89 11.59 15.50
CA ILE A 89 -3.23 10.16 15.41
C ILE A 89 -4.65 9.97 14.89
N ASP A 90 -5.64 10.69 15.43
CA ASP A 90 -7.03 10.55 14.99
C ASP A 90 -7.25 11.12 13.58
N PHE A 91 -6.56 12.19 13.20
CA PHE A 91 -6.53 12.67 11.81
C PHE A 91 -5.98 11.60 10.84
N CYS A 92 -4.85 10.96 11.20
CA CYS A 92 -4.28 9.87 10.42
C CYS A 92 -5.21 8.65 10.33
N ARG A 93 -5.96 8.35 11.39
CA ARG A 93 -6.95 7.25 11.42
C ARG A 93 -8.17 7.55 10.57
N GLU A 94 -8.64 8.79 10.53
CA GLU A 94 -9.76 9.21 9.67
C GLU A 94 -9.37 9.14 8.18
N PHE A 95 -8.14 9.51 7.84
CA PHE A 95 -7.62 9.37 6.46
C PHE A 95 -7.65 7.91 5.97
N VAL A 96 -7.28 6.94 6.82
CA VAL A 96 -7.37 5.49 6.49
C VAL A 96 -8.68 4.85 6.94
N SER A 97 -9.77 5.61 7.10
CA SER A 97 -11.07 5.07 7.52
C SER A 97 -11.63 4.02 6.54
N SER A 98 -11.33 4.18 5.24
CA SER A 98 -11.62 3.21 4.18
C SER A 98 -10.51 2.15 4.05
N ASN A 99 -10.90 0.88 3.92
CA ASN A 99 -10.00 -0.21 3.55
C ASN A 99 -10.00 -0.51 2.03
N ILE A 100 -10.58 0.38 1.22
CA ILE A 100 -10.45 0.37 -0.24
C ILE A 100 -9.16 1.13 -0.60
N PRO A 101 -8.19 0.50 -1.29
CA PRO A 101 -6.95 1.16 -1.69
C PRO A 101 -7.20 2.18 -2.81
N SER A 102 -6.50 3.32 -2.77
CA SER A 102 -6.59 4.37 -3.79
C SER A 102 -5.59 4.20 -4.93
N VAL A 103 -4.65 3.26 -4.83
CA VAL A 103 -3.84 2.79 -5.97
C VAL A 103 -4.69 1.97 -6.96
N ASP A 104 -4.33 2.01 -8.23
CA ASP A 104 -5.05 1.31 -9.29
C ASP A 104 -4.76 -0.19 -9.37
N CYS A 105 -5.70 -0.93 -9.96
CA CYS A 105 -5.51 -2.34 -10.28
C CYS A 105 -4.36 -2.52 -11.29
N SER A 106 -3.33 -3.28 -10.92
CA SER A 106 -2.11 -3.47 -11.71
C SER A 106 -2.27 -4.34 -12.98
N ILE A 107 -3.50 -4.53 -13.47
CA ILE A 107 -3.84 -5.19 -14.74
C ILE A 107 -4.59 -4.25 -15.70
N CYS A 108 -5.55 -3.47 -15.20
CA CYS A 108 -6.38 -2.59 -16.03
C CYS A 108 -6.12 -1.08 -15.83
N PHE A 109 -5.40 -0.69 -14.77
CA PHE A 109 -5.12 0.70 -14.39
C PHE A 109 -6.37 1.53 -14.06
N GLU A 110 -7.39 0.87 -13.50
CA GLU A 110 -8.61 1.49 -12.98
C GLU A 110 -8.67 1.36 -11.44
N ASN A 111 -9.27 2.35 -10.77
CA ASN A 111 -9.39 2.39 -9.31
C ASN A 111 -10.32 1.30 -8.74
N PHE A 112 -10.25 1.07 -7.43
CA PHE A 112 -11.17 0.20 -6.70
C PHE A 112 -12.41 0.97 -6.23
N GLN A 113 -13.60 0.41 -6.49
CA GLN A 113 -14.88 1.00 -6.10
C GLN A 113 -15.53 0.32 -4.89
N ARG A 114 -15.08 -0.90 -4.54
CA ARG A 114 -15.67 -1.77 -3.53
C ARG A 114 -14.60 -2.68 -2.94
N GLU A 115 -14.64 -2.93 -1.63
CA GLU A 115 -13.61 -3.68 -0.92
C GLU A 115 -13.58 -5.17 -1.32
N GLU A 116 -14.74 -5.78 -1.59
CA GLU A 116 -14.83 -7.20 -1.95
C GLU A 116 -14.34 -7.53 -3.38
N ASP A 117 -13.98 -6.52 -4.18
CA ASP A 117 -13.28 -6.70 -5.45
C ASP A 117 -11.75 -6.58 -5.29
N VAL A 118 -11.24 -6.15 -4.13
CA VAL A 118 -9.81 -5.96 -3.89
C VAL A 118 -9.12 -7.30 -3.65
N ASN A 119 -8.08 -7.59 -4.44
CA ASN A 119 -7.15 -8.68 -4.20
C ASN A 119 -5.73 -8.14 -4.00
N ARG A 120 -5.19 -8.29 -2.78
CA ARG A 120 -3.82 -7.86 -2.44
C ARG A 120 -2.85 -9.05 -2.49
N SER A 121 -1.79 -8.91 -3.28
CA SER A 121 -0.67 -9.87 -3.32
C SER A 121 0.33 -9.65 -2.18
N PHE A 122 1.16 -10.67 -1.88
CA PHE A 122 2.22 -10.59 -0.87
C PHE A 122 3.28 -9.51 -1.12
N CYS A 123 3.40 -9.03 -2.37
CA CYS A 123 4.28 -7.92 -2.76
C CYS A 123 3.52 -6.59 -2.93
N ASN A 124 2.35 -6.45 -2.32
CA ASN A 124 1.54 -5.23 -2.25
C ASN A 124 1.02 -4.68 -3.60
N HIS A 125 1.07 -5.46 -4.68
CA HIS A 125 0.28 -5.16 -5.88
C HIS A 125 -1.17 -5.54 -5.65
N PHE A 126 -2.09 -4.68 -6.12
CA PHE A 126 -3.53 -4.83 -5.99
C PHE A 126 -4.18 -5.12 -7.33
N PHE A 127 -5.22 -5.95 -7.33
CA PHE A 127 -5.93 -6.37 -8.54
C PHE A 127 -7.43 -6.49 -8.28
N HIS A 128 -8.29 -6.17 -9.25
CA HIS A 128 -9.69 -6.58 -9.18
C HIS A 128 -9.79 -8.11 -9.25
N ASN A 129 -10.68 -8.71 -8.46
CA ASN A 129 -10.94 -10.15 -8.47
C ASN A 129 -11.38 -10.60 -9.89
N LYS A 130 -12.12 -9.76 -10.62
CA LYS A 130 -12.45 -10.00 -12.04
C LYS A 130 -11.21 -10.03 -12.94
N CYS A 131 -10.28 -9.09 -12.79
CA CYS A 131 -9.09 -9.00 -13.64
C CYS A 131 -8.16 -10.23 -13.47
N LEU A 132 -8.06 -10.77 -12.24
CA LEU A 132 -7.34 -12.01 -11.98
C LEU A 132 -8.03 -13.23 -12.60
N LEU A 133 -9.36 -13.30 -12.56
CA LEU A 133 -10.14 -14.36 -13.20
C LEU A 133 -9.99 -14.33 -14.73
N ASP A 134 -10.15 -13.17 -15.36
CA ASP A 134 -9.98 -13.00 -16.80
C ASP A 134 -8.55 -13.37 -17.25
N TYR A 135 -7.54 -12.93 -16.50
CA TYR A 135 -6.15 -13.29 -16.76
C TYR A 135 -5.91 -14.81 -16.65
N HIS A 136 -6.48 -15.47 -15.62
CA HIS A 136 -6.40 -16.93 -15.48
C HIS A 136 -7.10 -17.67 -16.64
N ASN A 137 -8.29 -17.22 -17.03
CA ASN A 137 -9.04 -17.80 -18.14
C ASN A 137 -8.30 -17.67 -19.48
N ASN A 138 -7.65 -16.51 -19.72
CA ASN A 138 -6.80 -16.31 -20.90
C ASN A 138 -5.59 -17.26 -20.90
N LEU A 139 -4.87 -17.40 -19.78
CA LEU A 139 -3.78 -18.37 -19.65
C LEU A 139 -4.24 -19.82 -19.92
N LEU A 140 -5.41 -20.20 -19.41
CA LEU A 140 -5.99 -21.53 -19.59
C LEU A 140 -6.39 -21.78 -21.06
N SER A 141 -7.01 -20.79 -21.71
CA SER A 141 -7.42 -20.83 -23.13
C SER A 141 -6.22 -20.97 -24.08
N THR A 142 -5.17 -20.17 -23.86
CA THR A 142 -3.90 -20.28 -24.61
C THR A 142 -3.28 -21.67 -24.41
N TYR A 143 -3.16 -22.15 -23.17
CA TYR A 143 -2.63 -23.48 -22.86
C TYR A 143 -3.42 -24.61 -23.54
N GLN A 144 -4.76 -24.56 -23.52
CA GLN A 144 -5.61 -25.54 -24.19
C GLN A 144 -5.42 -25.52 -25.72
N SER A 145 -5.28 -24.33 -26.30
CA SER A 145 -5.06 -24.13 -27.74
C SER A 145 -3.69 -24.67 -28.20
N GLU A 146 -2.62 -24.34 -27.47
CA GLU A 146 -1.27 -24.87 -27.72
C GLU A 146 -1.23 -26.40 -27.59
N LEU A 147 -1.82 -26.95 -26.52
CA LEU A 147 -1.87 -28.38 -26.29
C LEU A 147 -2.68 -29.10 -27.38
N GLY A 148 -3.80 -28.52 -27.83
CA GLY A 148 -4.60 -29.03 -28.95
C GLY A 148 -3.79 -29.13 -30.23
N ALA A 149 -3.14 -28.04 -30.64
CA ALA A 149 -2.30 -27.98 -31.85
C ALA A 149 -1.07 -28.91 -31.80
N ILE A 150 -0.61 -29.29 -30.61
CA ILE A 150 0.46 -30.29 -30.42
C ILE A 150 -0.10 -31.71 -30.52
N LEU A 151 -1.26 -32.00 -29.92
CA LEU A 151 -1.88 -33.32 -29.94
C LEU A 151 -2.52 -33.68 -31.29
N GLU A 152 -2.96 -32.69 -32.07
CA GLU A 152 -3.40 -32.88 -33.46
C GLU A 152 -2.23 -33.39 -34.33
N LYS A 153 -1.03 -32.83 -34.15
CA LYS A 153 0.18 -33.19 -34.90
C LYS A 153 0.86 -34.46 -34.39
N ASN A 154 0.73 -34.74 -33.08
CA ASN A 154 1.22 -35.97 -32.45
C ASN A 154 0.32 -36.36 -31.26
N PRO A 155 -0.68 -37.23 -31.47
CA PRO A 155 -1.57 -37.70 -30.40
C PRO A 155 -0.86 -38.39 -29.23
N HIS A 156 0.35 -38.93 -29.47
CA HIS A 156 1.18 -39.62 -28.50
C HIS A 156 2.26 -38.73 -27.85
N CYS A 157 2.19 -37.41 -28.02
CA CYS A 157 3.15 -36.46 -27.45
C CYS A 157 3.35 -36.68 -25.92
N PRO A 158 4.57 -36.99 -25.44
CA PRO A 158 4.85 -37.21 -24.01
C PRO A 158 4.44 -36.03 -23.12
N LYS A 159 4.14 -36.27 -21.84
CA LYS A 159 3.60 -35.21 -20.96
C LYS A 159 4.64 -34.13 -20.65
N GLU A 160 5.89 -34.55 -20.54
CA GLU A 160 7.11 -33.77 -20.37
C GLU A 160 7.46 -32.88 -21.57
N MET A 161 6.86 -33.12 -22.74
CA MET A 161 7.03 -32.29 -23.95
C MET A 161 5.84 -31.34 -24.22
N ARG A 162 4.82 -31.34 -23.34
CA ARG A 162 3.66 -30.46 -23.45
C ARG A 162 3.94 -29.09 -22.84
N PRO A 163 3.19 -28.04 -23.20
CA PRO A 163 3.25 -26.75 -22.51
C PRO A 163 3.02 -26.90 -21.01
N ILE A 164 3.53 -25.97 -20.21
CA ILE A 164 3.38 -25.98 -18.75
C ILE A 164 2.54 -24.77 -18.33
N LEU A 165 1.27 -25.01 -18.00
CA LEU A 165 0.41 -23.99 -17.37
C LEU A 165 0.99 -23.64 -15.98
N ARG A 166 1.73 -22.54 -15.91
CA ARG A 166 2.32 -22.05 -14.66
C ARG A 166 1.21 -21.58 -13.72
N ARG A 167 0.93 -22.37 -12.67
CA ARG A 167 0.03 -21.96 -11.58
C ARG A 167 0.53 -20.66 -10.95
N LEU A 168 -0.39 -19.73 -10.69
CA LEU A 168 -0.11 -18.45 -10.06
C LEU A 168 0.21 -18.62 -8.58
N LYS A 169 1.49 -18.91 -8.26
CA LYS A 169 2.00 -19.03 -6.88
C LYS A 169 1.87 -17.75 -6.04
N TRP A 170 1.55 -16.62 -6.67
CA TRP A 170 1.37 -15.31 -6.03
C TRP A 170 0.00 -15.12 -5.40
N LEU A 171 -1.01 -15.88 -5.84
CA LEU A 171 -2.31 -15.90 -5.18
C LEU A 171 -2.18 -16.64 -3.85
N GLY A 172 -2.33 -15.88 -2.76
CA GLY A 172 -2.46 -16.40 -1.39
C GLY A 172 -3.80 -17.09 -1.16
N PHE A 173 -4.14 -18.08 -2.00
CA PHE A 173 -5.28 -18.97 -1.79
C PHE A 173 -5.01 -19.85 -0.57
N VAL A 174 -5.29 -19.30 0.61
CA VAL A 174 -5.60 -20.08 1.80
C VAL A 174 -6.88 -20.84 1.47
N GLY A 175 -6.76 -22.14 1.25
CA GLY A 175 -7.91 -23.00 0.98
C GLY A 175 -8.82 -23.09 2.19
N ALA A 176 -10.13 -23.16 1.92
CA ALA A 176 -11.10 -23.77 2.82
C ALA A 176 -11.02 -25.31 2.70
#